data_AF-A0A0B4CY58-F1
#
_entry.id   AF-A0A0B4CY58-F1
#
_cell.length_a   1.000
_cell.length_b   1.000
_cell.length_c   1.000
_cell.angle_alpha   90.00
_cell.angle_beta   90.00
_cell.angle_gamma   90.00
#
_symmetry.space_group_name_H-M   'P 1'
#
loop_
_entity.id
_entity.type
_entity.pdbx_description
1 polymer ?
#
loop_
_entity_poly.entity_id
_entity_poly.type
_entity_poly.pdbx_seq_one_letter_code
_entity_poly.pdbx_strand_id
1 'polypeptide(L)'
;MKIYQKIREYSKEKGETMKEIAAAYGVTPQSIQLYFSGKNAMPLNFLAWYIETHPDLDLYALFDRKQQNIVAEPKPTYGKKAQKQDVIDKIVAILEQEL
;
A
#
# COMPACT_ATOMS: atom_id res chain seq x y z
N MET A 1 1.92 2.52 10.77
CA MET A 1 2.58 3.79 10.38
C MET A 1 1.55 4.91 10.22
N LYS A 2 1.95 6.19 10.30
CA LYS A 2 1.07 7.32 9.95
C LYS A 2 0.96 7.48 8.43
N ILE A 3 -0.13 8.08 7.96
CA ILE A 3 -0.45 8.26 6.52
C ILE A 3 0.72 8.90 5.75
N TYR A 4 1.28 10.00 6.27
CA TYR A 4 2.39 10.69 5.60
C TYR A 4 3.66 9.84 5.48
N GLN A 5 3.89 8.90 6.41
CA GLN A 5 5.04 7.99 6.36
C GLN A 5 4.84 6.97 5.23
N LYS A 6 3.63 6.43 5.13
CA LYS A 6 3.26 5.46 4.10
C LYS A 6 3.38 6.06 2.70
N ILE A 7 2.82 7.25 2.50
CA ILE A 7 2.91 7.96 1.22
C ILE A 7 4.37 8.23 0.87
N ARG A 8 5.16 8.73 1.84
CA ARG A 8 6.59 9.00 1.62
C ARG A 8 7.37 7.74 1.22
N GLU A 9 7.10 6.61 1.85
CA GLU A 9 7.76 5.34 1.53
C GLU A 9 7.38 4.87 0.13
N TYR A 10 6.09 4.91 -0.21
CA TYR A 10 5.60 4.60 -1.53
C TYR A 10 6.20 5.50 -2.62
N SER A 11 6.23 6.83 -2.43
CA SER A 11 6.85 7.75 -3.39
C SER A 11 8.34 7.42 -3.60
N LYS A 12 9.03 7.04 -2.52
CA LYS A 12 10.44 6.66 -2.57
C LYS A 12 10.65 5.36 -3.36
N GLU A 13 9.77 4.38 -3.20
CA GLU A 13 9.81 3.12 -3.95
C GLU A 13 9.55 3.32 -5.45
N LYS A 14 8.67 4.26 -5.80
CA LYS A 14 8.41 4.67 -7.20
C LYS A 14 9.50 5.55 -7.80
N GLY A 15 10.47 6.00 -7.00
CA GLY A 15 11.54 6.89 -7.44
C GLY A 15 11.09 8.34 -7.64
N GLU A 16 9.92 8.73 -7.12
CA GLU A 16 9.42 10.10 -7.25
C GLU A 16 10.24 11.07 -6.40
N THR A 17 10.63 12.18 -7.01
CA THR A 17 11.28 13.27 -6.29
C THR A 17 10.25 14.28 -5.77
N MET A 18 10.59 14.97 -4.67
CA MET A 18 9.76 16.06 -4.14
C MET A 18 9.51 17.17 -5.19
N LYS A 19 10.45 17.35 -6.13
CA LYS A 19 10.32 18.34 -7.21
C LYS A 19 9.26 17.94 -8.22
N GLU A 20 9.22 16.68 -8.62
CA GLU A 20 8.22 16.17 -9.57
C GLU A 20 6.82 16.20 -8.97
N ILE A 21 6.67 15.72 -7.72
CA ILE A 21 5.39 15.75 -7.01
C ILE A 21 4.89 17.19 -6.85
N ALA A 22 5.77 18.11 -6.48
CA ALA A 22 5.44 19.52 -6.31
C ALA A 22 5.02 20.19 -7.62
N ALA A 23 5.74 19.91 -8.71
CA ALA A 23 5.41 20.44 -10.04
C ALA A 23 4.07 19.90 -10.55
N ALA A 24 3.80 18.60 -10.37
CA ALA A 24 2.57 17.96 -10.81
C ALA A 24 1.34 18.43 -10.01
N TYR A 25 1.49 18.68 -8.71
CA TYR A 25 0.41 19.17 -7.86
C TYR A 25 0.23 20.70 -7.91
N GLY A 26 1.27 21.45 -8.29
CA GLY A 26 1.22 22.92 -8.35
C GLY A 26 1.61 23.61 -7.04
N VAL A 27 2.58 23.07 -6.30
CA VAL A 27 3.11 23.67 -5.06
C VAL A 27 4.64 23.71 -5.05
N THR A 28 5.24 24.19 -3.96
CA THR A 28 6.71 24.16 -3.79
C THR A 28 7.20 22.82 -3.24
N PRO A 29 8.43 22.38 -3.58
CA PRO A 29 9.03 21.17 -3.00
C PRO A 29 9.09 21.19 -1.47
N GLN A 30 9.29 22.37 -0.87
CA GLN A 30 9.25 22.58 0.58
C GLN A 30 7.87 22.23 1.17
N SER A 31 6.77 22.53 0.45
CA SER A 31 5.42 22.19 0.91
C SER A 31 5.24 20.67 1.00
N ILE A 32 5.68 19.94 -0.02
CA ILE A 32 5.66 18.47 -0.02
C ILE A 32 6.51 17.89 1.12
N GLN A 33 7.70 18.45 1.33
CA GLN A 33 8.58 18.05 2.45
C GLN A 33 7.90 18.24 3.82
N LEU A 34 7.16 19.34 4.02
CA LEU A 34 6.43 19.58 5.26
C LEU A 34 5.28 18.57 5.46
N TYR A 35 4.59 18.17 4.39
CA TYR A 35 3.58 17.11 4.44
C TYR A 35 4.22 15.75 4.81
N PHE A 36 5.31 15.39 4.13
CA PHE A 36 5.97 14.08 4.28
C PHE A 36 6.77 13.95 5.58
N SER A 37 7.07 15.06 6.24
CA SER A 37 7.65 15.07 7.60
C SER A 37 6.60 15.04 8.70
N GLY A 38 5.31 15.23 8.37
CA GLY A 38 4.23 15.37 9.34
C GLY A 38 4.29 16.67 10.15
N LYS A 39 5.13 17.63 9.75
CA LYS A 39 5.20 18.97 10.36
C LYS A 39 3.96 19.79 10.01
N ASN A 40 3.46 19.64 8.79
CA ASN A 40 2.16 20.16 8.37
C ASN A 40 1.19 19.01 8.15
N ALA A 41 -0.08 19.26 8.48
CA ALA A 41 -1.16 18.37 8.08
C ALA A 41 -1.18 18.26 6.55
N MET A 42 -1.36 17.05 6.05
CA MET A 42 -1.50 16.81 4.63
C MET A 42 -2.90 17.26 4.19
N PRO A 43 -3.01 18.17 3.21
CA PRO A 43 -4.30 18.63 2.73
C PRO A 43 -5.12 17.49 2.12
N LEU A 44 -6.44 17.49 2.33
CA LEU A 44 -7.32 16.44 1.78
C LEU A 44 -7.32 16.44 0.24
N ASN A 45 -7.26 17.61 -0.39
CA ASN A 45 -7.14 17.73 -1.84
C ASN A 45 -5.81 17.17 -2.38
N PHE A 46 -4.70 17.33 -1.63
CA PHE A 46 -3.44 16.67 -1.98
C PHE A 46 -3.59 15.15 -1.93
N LEU A 47 -4.21 14.61 -0.87
CA LEU A 47 -4.46 13.17 -0.75
C LEU A 47 -5.30 12.65 -1.93
N ALA A 48 -6.42 13.30 -2.21
CA ALA A 48 -7.30 12.92 -3.33
C ALA A 48 -6.53 12.92 -4.66
N TRP A 49 -5.83 14.00 -4.97
CA TRP A 49 -4.99 14.10 -6.17
C TRP A 49 -3.92 13.02 -6.23
N TYR A 50 -3.25 12.73 -5.10
CA TYR A 50 -2.17 11.75 -5.06
C TYR A 50 -2.69 10.33 -5.32
N ILE A 51 -3.86 9.99 -4.81
CA ILE A 51 -4.54 8.70 -5.05
C ILE A 51 -5.01 8.59 -6.51
N GLU A 52 -5.57 9.67 -7.08
CA GLU A 52 -5.97 9.69 -8.49
C GLU A 52 -4.77 9.51 -9.44
N THR A 53 -3.61 10.05 -9.06
CA THR A 53 -2.37 9.94 -9.84
C THR A 53 -1.72 8.56 -9.70
N HIS A 54 -2.02 7.84 -8.61
CA HIS A 54 -1.45 6.54 -8.27
C HIS A 54 -2.56 5.50 -8.04
N PRO A 55 -3.17 4.99 -9.12
CA PRO A 55 -4.35 4.10 -9.02
C PRO A 55 -4.06 2.74 -8.40
N ASP A 56 -2.78 2.38 -8.23
CA ASP A 56 -2.32 1.19 -7.52
C ASP A 56 -2.32 1.35 -5.99
N LEU A 57 -2.54 2.56 -5.47
CA LEU A 57 -2.73 2.77 -4.03
C LEU A 57 -4.07 2.21 -3.56
N ASP A 58 -4.02 1.36 -2.54
CA ASP A 58 -5.19 0.90 -1.81
C ASP A 58 -5.54 1.92 -0.71
N LEU A 59 -6.69 2.57 -0.89
CA LEU A 59 -7.26 3.52 0.08
C LEU A 59 -7.42 2.90 1.47
N TYR A 60 -7.94 1.68 1.57
CA TYR A 60 -8.13 1.01 2.86
C TYR A 60 -6.80 0.78 3.53
N ALA A 61 -5.80 0.37 2.75
CA ALA A 61 -4.46 0.15 3.26
C ALA A 61 -3.76 1.44 3.67
N LEU A 62 -4.02 2.55 3.00
CA LEU A 62 -3.50 3.86 3.40
C LEU A 62 -3.99 4.27 4.79
N PHE A 63 -5.29 4.12 5.07
CA PHE A 63 -5.90 4.55 6.33
C PHE A 63 -5.80 3.51 7.47
N ASP A 64 -5.55 2.23 7.19
CA ASP A 64 -5.35 1.22 8.24
C ASP A 64 -4.00 1.40 8.94
N ARG A 65 -4.02 1.75 10.24
CA ARG A 65 -2.81 1.96 11.03
C ARG A 65 -1.94 0.71 11.18
N LYS A 66 -2.51 -0.49 11.04
CA LYS A 66 -1.83 -1.78 11.18
C LYS A 66 -1.11 -2.22 9.91
N GLN A 67 -1.63 -1.86 8.74
CA GLN A 67 -0.97 -2.15 7.46
C GLN A 67 0.22 -1.21 7.21
N GLN A 68 1.31 -1.79 6.73
CA GLN A 68 2.54 -1.08 6.37
C GLN A 68 2.59 -0.79 4.87
N ASN A 69 2.27 -1.79 4.04
CA ASN A 69 2.11 -1.62 2.60
C ASN A 69 0.80 -0.92 2.27
N ILE A 70 0.82 0.00 1.30
CA ILE A 70 -0.35 0.77 0.83
C ILE A 70 -0.67 0.57 -0.64
N VAL A 71 0.13 -0.22 -1.34
CA VAL A 71 -0.22 -0.67 -2.69
C VAL A 71 -1.26 -1.77 -2.54
N ALA A 72 -2.27 -1.78 -3.41
CA ALA A 72 -3.08 -2.96 -3.59
C ALA A 72 -2.11 -4.09 -3.96
N GLU A 73 -1.83 -5.00 -3.03
CA GLU A 73 -1.13 -6.22 -3.42
C GLU A 73 -1.88 -6.72 -4.67
N PRO A 74 -1.18 -7.02 -5.79
CA PRO A 74 -1.80 -7.88 -6.76
C PRO A 74 -2.15 -9.08 -5.92
N LYS A 75 -3.45 -9.28 -5.60
CA LYS A 75 -3.91 -10.48 -4.93
C LYS A 75 -3.12 -11.54 -5.66
N PRO A 76 -2.22 -12.28 -5.00
CA PRO A 76 -1.56 -13.35 -5.72
C PRO A 76 -2.74 -14.05 -6.36
N THR A 77 -2.71 -14.19 -7.68
CA THR A 77 -3.51 -15.22 -8.31
C THR A 77 -2.97 -16.46 -7.63
N TYR A 78 -3.52 -16.78 -6.46
CA TYR A 78 -3.66 -18.13 -6.00
C TYR A 78 -4.20 -18.78 -7.25
N GLY A 79 -3.34 -19.57 -7.90
CA GLY A 79 -3.78 -20.54 -8.87
C GLY A 79 -4.85 -21.33 -8.14
N LYS A 80 -6.10 -20.92 -8.32
CA LYS A 80 -7.28 -21.53 -7.70
C LYS A 80 -7.46 -22.84 -8.43
N LYS A 81 -6.69 -23.82 -7.98
CA LYS A 81 -7.03 -25.25 -8.06
C LYS A 81 -6.25 -26.15 -7.10
N ALA A 82 -5.13 -25.73 -6.51
CA ALA A 82 -4.32 -26.62 -5.67
C ALA A 82 -4.65 -26.58 -4.15
N GLN A 83 -4.99 -25.42 -3.57
CA GLN A 83 -4.98 -25.31 -2.10
C GLN A 83 -6.06 -26.06 -1.32
N LYS A 84 -7.29 -26.22 -1.85
CA LYS A 84 -8.32 -26.98 -1.12
C LYS A 84 -8.01 -28.47 -1.10
N GLN A 85 -7.53 -29.02 -2.22
CA GLN A 85 -7.19 -30.43 -2.33
C GLN A 85 -5.94 -30.74 -1.50
N ASP A 86 -4.91 -29.89 -1.54
CA ASP A 86 -3.70 -30.05 -0.71
C ASP A 86 -4.01 -30.05 0.80
N VAL A 87 -5.00 -29.26 1.23
CA VAL A 87 -5.42 -29.23 2.64
C VAL A 87 -6.22 -30.49 2.98
N ILE A 88 -7.10 -30.96 2.08
CA ILE A 88 -7.85 -32.20 2.27
C ILE A 88 -6.89 -33.41 2.32
N ASP A 89 -5.93 -33.48 1.40
CA ASP A 89 -4.96 -34.58 1.32
C ASP A 89 -4.08 -34.63 2.59
N LYS A 90 -3.69 -33.47 3.13
CA LYS A 90 -3.00 -33.38 4.43
C LYS A 90 -3.86 -33.86 5.60
N ILE A 91 -5.15 -33.52 5.61
CA ILE A 91 -6.08 -33.98 6.66
C ILE A 91 -6.27 -35.50 6.58
N VAL A 92 -6.43 -36.06 5.37
CA VAL A 92 -6.56 -37.50 5.15
C VAL A 92 -5.30 -38.25 5.59
N ALA A 93 -4.11 -37.77 5.22
CA ALA A 93 -2.85 -38.40 5.62
C ALA A 93 -2.65 -38.44 7.15
N ILE A 94 -3.11 -37.41 7.88
CA ILE A 94 -3.07 -37.40 9.34
C ILE A 94 -4.05 -38.43 9.91
N LEU A 95 -5.28 -38.49 9.37
CA LEU A 95 -6.30 -39.45 9.81
C LEU A 95 -5.90 -40.91 9.55
N GLU A 96 -5.17 -41.19 8.47
CA GLU A 96 -4.65 -42.54 8.15
C GLU A 96 -3.48 -42.95 9.04
N GLN A 97 -2.75 -42.01 9.65
CA GLN A 97 -1.66 -42.31 10.59
C GLN A 97 -2.14 -42.59 12.02
N GLU A 98 -3.37 -42.18 12.36
CA GLU A 98 -3.98 -42.41 13.68
C GLU A 98 -4.93 -43.63 13.72
N LEU A 99 -5.03 -44.37 12.61
CA LEU A 99 -5.72 -45.67 12.49
C LEU A 99 -4.72 -46.83 12.49
#